data_AF-A0A944CMB5-F1
#
_entry.id   AF-A0A944CMB5-F1
#
_cell.length_a   1.000
_cell.length_b   1.000
_cell.length_c   1.000
_cell.angle_alpha   90.00
_cell.angle_beta   90.00
_cell.angle_gamma   90.00
#
_symmetry.space_group_name_H-M   'P 1'
#
loop_
_entity.id
_entity.type
_entity.pdbx_description
1 polymer ?
#
loop_
_entity_poly.entity_id
_entity_poly.type
_entity_poly.pdbx_seq_one_letter_code
_entity_poly.pdbx_strand_id
1 'polypeptide(L)' 'MIILIGLLVITGISLFLGLKKNKVIFLAIPFLSIFLYFLIQIIMVPAPFFETVKFIFSLS' A
#
# COMPACT_ATOMS: atom_id res chain seq x y z
N MET A 1 -13.08 6.17 4.68
CA MET A 1 -14.10 5.37 3.96
C MET A 1 -13.78 5.15 2.48
N ILE A 2 -13.39 6.17 1.72
CA ILE A 2 -13.05 6.04 0.28
C ILE A 2 -11.99 4.96 -0.01
N ILE A 3 -10.91 4.93 0.76
CA ILE A 3 -9.82 3.94 0.61
C ILE A 3 -10.34 2.50 0.81
N LEU A 4 -11.23 2.31 1.78
CA LEU A 4 -11.78 1.01 2.14
C LEU A 4 -12.76 0.50 1.04
N ILE A 5 -13.56 1.40 0.48
CA ILE A 5 -14.42 1.11 -0.68
C ILE A 5 -13.57 0.77 -1.91
N GLY A 6 -12.47 1.50 -2.15
CA GLY A 6 -11.53 1.21 -3.23
C GLY A 6 -10.91 -0.19 -3.13
N LEU A 7 -10.46 -0.58 -1.93
CA LEU A 7 -9.92 -1.92 -1.67
C LEU A 7 -10.97 -3.02 -1.86
N LEU A 8 -12.21 -2.80 -1.46
CA LEU A 8 -13.32 -3.75 -1.69
C LEU A 8 -13.59 -3.97 -3.18
N VAL A 9 -13.61 -2.90 -3.97
CA VAL A 9 -13.80 -2.98 -5.43
C VAL A 9 -12.65 -3.74 -6.09
N ILE A 10 -11.40 -3.42 -5.72
CA ILE A 10 -10.20 -4.12 -6.24
C ILE A 10 -10.27 -5.61 -5.90
N THR A 11 -10.68 -5.95 -4.68
CA THR A 11 -10.80 -7.34 -4.21
C THR A 11 -11.91 -8.08 -4.96
N GLY A 12 -13.08 -7.45 -5.16
CA GLY A 12 -14.18 -8.05 -5.91
C GLY A 12 -13.81 -8.32 -7.37
N ILE A 13 -13.13 -7.38 -8.03
CA ILE A 13 -12.65 -7.55 -9.42
C ILE A 13 -11.58 -8.65 -9.49
N SER A 14 -10.65 -8.66 -8.53
CA SER A 14 -9.60 -9.69 -8.42
C SER A 14 -10.18 -11.09 -8.25
N LEU A 15 -11.17 -11.27 -7.37
CA LEU A 15 -11.88 -12.53 -7.18
C LEU A 15 -12.61 -12.96 -8.45
N PHE A 16 -13.37 -12.04 -9.06
CA PHE A 16 -14.11 -12.33 -10.29
C PHE A 16 -13.19 -12.77 -11.42
N LEU A 17 -12.07 -12.07 -11.64
CA LEU A 17 -11.09 -12.41 -12.65
C LEU A 17 -10.32 -13.69 -12.32
N GLY A 18 -9.98 -13.91 -11.04
CA GLY A 18 -9.29 -15.11 -10.58
C GLY A 18 -10.12 -16.37 -10.79
N LEU A 19 -11.41 -16.31 -10.46
CA LEU A 19 -12.37 -17.39 -10.69
C LEU A 19 -12.66 -17.58 -12.19
N LYS A 20 -12.89 -16.50 -12.94
CA LYS A 20 -13.19 -16.58 -14.38
C LYS A 20 -12.02 -17.12 -15.20
N LYS A 21 -10.78 -16.76 -14.86
CA LYS A 21 -9.58 -17.19 -15.59
C LYS A 21 -8.91 -18.42 -14.99
N ASN A 22 -9.40 -18.98 -13.88
CA ASN A 22 -8.74 -20.05 -13.10
C ASN A 22 -7.26 -19.76 -12.78
N LYS A 23 -6.88 -18.48 -12.73
CA LYS A 23 -5.51 -18.07 -12.43
C LYS A 23 -5.50 -17.46 -11.04
N VAL A 24 -5.03 -18.26 -10.08
CA VAL A 24 -4.89 -17.88 -8.66
C VAL A 24 -4.02 -16.62 -8.50
N ILE A 25 -3.15 -16.32 -9.48
CA ILE A 25 -2.31 -15.12 -9.48
C ILE A 25 -3.11 -13.81 -9.40
N PHE A 26 -4.36 -13.78 -9.89
CA PHE A 26 -5.20 -12.59 -9.77
C PHE A 26 -5.58 -12.30 -8.31
N LEU A 27 -5.64 -13.31 -7.42
CA LEU A 27 -5.87 -13.11 -5.99
C LEU A 27 -4.67 -12.47 -5.26
N ALA A 28 -3.49 -12.43 -5.87
CA ALA A 28 -2.35 -11.69 -5.31
C ALA A 28 -2.49 -10.16 -5.46
N ILE A 29 -3.35 -9.69 -6.38
CA ILE A 29 -3.59 -8.27 -6.63
C ILE A 29 -4.00 -7.50 -5.37
N PRO A 30 -5.00 -7.93 -4.58
CA PRO A 30 -5.39 -7.22 -3.36
C PRO A 30 -4.26 -7.18 -2.32
N PHE A 31 -3.46 -8.25 -2.20
CA PHE A 31 -2.28 -8.26 -1.33
C PHE A 31 -1.21 -7.27 -1.81
N LEU A 32 -0.97 -7.22 -3.13
CA LEU A 32 -0.05 -6.28 -3.73
C LEU A 32 -0.51 -4.83 -3.55
N SER A 33 -1.81 -4.55 -3.67
CA SER A 33 -2.38 -3.22 -3.44
C SER A 33 -2.19 -2.75 -1.99
N ILE A 34 -2.41 -3.64 -1.01
CA ILE A 34 -2.17 -3.34 0.41
C ILE A 34 -0.67 -3.13 0.65
N PHE A 35 0.19 -3.98 0.09
CA PHE A 35 1.63 -3.84 0.20
C PHE A 35 2.14 -2.51 -0.35
N LEU A 36 1.69 -2.11 -1.55
CA LEU A 36 2.04 -0.82 -2.15
C LEU A 36 1.57 0.35 -1.30
N TYR A 37 0.36 0.27 -0.74
CA TYR A 37 -0.17 1.29 0.15
C TYR A 37 0.71 1.47 1.40
N PHE A 38 1.15 0.37 2.02
CA PHE A 38 2.09 0.41 3.14
C PHE A 38 3.47 0.94 2.74
N LEU A 39 4.00 0.51 1.59
CA LEU A 39 5.28 0.99 1.08
C LEU A 39 5.27 2.51 0.88
N ILE A 40 4.21 3.04 0.26
CA ILE A 40 4.02 4.48 0.09
C ILE A 40 3.96 5.17 1.45
N GLN A 41 3.20 4.64 2.41
CA GLN A 41 3.18 5.21 3.76
C GLN A 41 4.55 5.23 4.41
N ILE A 42 5.32 4.14 4.36
CA ILE A 42 6.67 4.07 4.92
C ILE A 42 7.59 5.11 4.26
N ILE A 43 7.51 5.27 2.94
CA ILE A 43 8.27 6.27 2.20
C ILE A 43 7.80 7.70 2.55
N MET A 44 6.51 7.89 2.87
CA MET A 44 5.90 9.16 3.26
C MET A 44 5.96 9.44 4.77
N VAL A 45 6.64 8.59 5.55
CA VAL A 45 6.89 8.81 6.99
C VAL A 45 8.08 9.74 7.32
N PRO A 46 8.74 10.53 6.43
CA PRO A 46 9.71 11.51 6.91
C PRO A 46 8.96 12.73 7.50
N ALA A 47 8.22 12.52 8.58
CA ALA A 47 7.82 13.58 9.48
C ALA A 47 8.91 13.80 10.57
N PRO A 48 9.54 12.77 11.16
CA PRO A 48 10.61 12.99 12.13
C PRO A 48 12.00 12.59 11.63
N PHE A 49 12.18 11.87 10.53
CA PHE A 49 13.50 11.33 10.16
C PHE A 49 14.51 12.45 9.84
N PHE A 50 14.14 13.38 8.96
CA PHE A 50 15.00 14.52 8.65
C PHE A 50 15.16 15.48 9.84
N GLU A 51 14.12 15.65 10.66
CA GLU A 51 14.21 16.43 11.89
C GLU A 51 15.16 15.78 12.91
N THR A 52 15.13 14.45 13.04
CA THR A 52 16.01 13.67 13.92
C THR A 52 17.46 13.72 13.44
N VAL A 53 17.69 13.62 12.13
CA VAL A 53 19.03 13.78 11.55
C VAL A 53 19.55 15.20 11.79
N LYS A 54 18.74 16.25 11.55
CA LYS A 54 19.12 17.64 11.84
C LYS A 54 19.43 17.84 13.34
N PHE A 55 18.64 17.26 14.23
CA PHE A 55 18.84 17.29 15.67
C PHE A 55 20.15 16.60 16.09
N ILE A 56 20.43 15.38 15.59
CA ILE A 56 21.66 14.62 15.92
C ILE A 56 22.91 15.33 15.41
N PHE A 57 22.88 15.88 14.20
CA PHE A 57 24.04 16.55 13.60
C PHE A 57 24.12 18.04 13.95
N SER A 58 23.18 18.56 14.75
CA SER A 58 23.06 19.99 15.06
C SER A 58 23.13 20.88 13.80
N LEU A 59 22.60 20.37 12.68
CA LEU A 59 22.47 21.10 11.42
C LEU A 59 21.27 22.04 11.58
N SER A 60 21.50 23.24 12.10
CA SER A 60 20.50 24.31 12.22
C SER A 60 20.09 24.84 10.85
#